data_AF-A0A965AZA3-F1
#
_entry.id   AF-A0A965AZA3-F1
#
_cell.length_a   1.000
_cell.length_b   1.000
_cell.length_c   1.000
_cell.angle_alpha   90.00
_cell.angle_beta   90.00
_cell.angle_gamma   90.00
#
_symmetry.space_group_name_H-M   'P 1'
#
loop_
_entity.id
_entity.type
_entity.pdbx_description
1 polymer ?
#
loop_
_entity_poly.entity_id
_entity_poly.type
_entity_poly.pdbx_seq_one_letter_code
_entity_poly.pdbx_strand_id
1 'polypeptide(L)'
;EHTALLINGSQRVVFDPAGTLVHEVLIEKDDVLYGMTPRVLDFFTRAHARKSFHVVIQEIDVTPEVAEIALNLARSNGPVRSAFCASATSNLLRKVPGFETMPSTMRPNKLRDAFGQLPGVRERALYEYDDDDKTVALRAFDPSQFTQN
;
A
#
# COMPACT_ATOMS: atom_id res chain seq x y z
N GLU A 1 -1.01 -4.85 13.06
CA GLU A 1 -0.41 -3.73 12.32
C GLU A 1 0.09 -4.25 10.99
N HIS A 2 0.01 -3.44 9.93
CA HIS A 2 0.25 -3.85 8.56
C HIS A 2 0.89 -2.70 7.78
N THR A 3 1.71 -3.00 6.78
CA THR A 3 2.29 -2.01 5.85
C THR A 3 2.05 -2.45 4.42
N ALA A 4 1.59 -1.51 3.60
CA ALA A 4 1.54 -1.63 2.15
C ALA A 4 2.20 -0.38 1.54
N LEU A 5 2.78 -0.53 0.34
CA LEU A 5 3.44 0.56 -0.37
C LEU A 5 2.78 0.79 -1.73
N LEU A 6 2.12 1.93 -1.88
CA LEU A 6 1.62 2.40 -3.17
C LEU A 6 2.77 3.01 -3.98
N ILE A 7 2.93 2.58 -5.23
CA ILE A 7 3.98 3.07 -6.13
C ILE A 7 3.32 3.58 -7.42
N ASN A 8 3.62 4.83 -7.78
CA ASN A 8 3.13 5.50 -8.98
C ASN A 8 4.24 5.61 -10.04
N GLY A 9 4.63 4.49 -10.65
CA GLY A 9 5.62 4.45 -11.75
C GLY A 9 4.95 4.47 -13.12
N SER A 10 5.54 3.77 -14.11
CA SER A 10 4.88 3.48 -15.40
C SER A 10 3.54 2.73 -15.23
N GLN A 11 3.36 2.07 -14.09
CA GLN A 11 2.10 1.51 -13.63
C GLN A 11 1.88 1.92 -12.17
N ARG A 12 0.61 2.01 -11.77
CA ARG A 12 0.24 2.17 -10.36
C ARG A 12 -0.02 0.81 -9.74
N VAL A 13 0.78 0.47 -8.73
CA VAL A 13 0.71 -0.81 -8.02
C VAL A 13 0.74 -0.61 -6.52
N VAL A 14 0.23 -1.58 -5.77
CA VAL A 14 0.45 -1.70 -4.33
C VAL A 14 1.30 -2.93 -4.07
N PHE A 15 2.43 -2.76 -3.38
CA PHE A 15 3.18 -3.85 -2.78
C PHE A 15 2.61 -4.10 -1.38
N ASP A 16 1.88 -5.21 -1.20
CA ASP A 16 1.23 -5.65 0.04
C ASP A 16 1.78 -7.03 0.46
N PRO A 17 2.89 -7.08 1.20
CA PRO A 17 3.52 -8.34 1.59
C PRO A 17 2.81 -9.06 2.74
N ALA A 18 1.74 -8.49 3.30
CA ALA A 18 0.92 -9.23 4.25
C ALA A 18 -0.20 -10.01 3.57
N GLY A 19 -0.64 -9.57 2.39
CA GLY A 19 -1.62 -10.27 1.55
C GLY A 19 -2.96 -10.45 2.26
N THR A 20 -3.43 -9.46 3.01
CA THR A 20 -4.60 -9.63 3.90
C THR A 20 -5.96 -9.38 3.24
N LEU A 21 -5.95 -8.86 2.00
CA LEU A 21 -7.15 -8.57 1.20
C LEU A 21 -7.15 -9.38 -0.10
N VAL A 22 -8.12 -10.27 -0.24
CA VAL A 22 -8.36 -11.05 -1.47
C VAL A 22 -9.73 -10.66 -2.02
N HIS A 23 -9.78 -10.17 -3.25
CA HIS A 23 -11.01 -9.80 -3.95
C HIS A 23 -10.85 -9.99 -5.46
N GLU A 24 -11.94 -10.29 -6.18
CA GLU A 24 -11.93 -10.59 -7.64
C GLU A 24 -11.41 -9.43 -8.51
N VAL A 25 -11.43 -8.20 -7.99
CA VAL A 25 -10.96 -7.01 -8.70
C VAL A 25 -9.48 -6.70 -8.47
N LEU A 26 -8.85 -7.42 -7.55
CA LEU A 26 -7.42 -7.29 -7.28
C LEU A 26 -6.68 -8.31 -8.14
N ILE A 27 -5.76 -7.81 -8.97
CA ILE A 27 -4.89 -8.65 -9.78
C ILE A 27 -3.56 -8.73 -9.05
N GLU A 28 -3.30 -9.86 -8.40
CA GLU A 28 -2.09 -10.07 -7.60
C GLU A 28 -1.06 -10.94 -8.32
N LYS A 29 0.22 -10.57 -8.19
CA LYS A 29 1.35 -11.47 -8.44
C LYS A 29 2.47 -11.18 -7.45
N ASP A 30 2.85 -12.18 -6.66
CA ASP A 30 3.98 -12.14 -5.71
C ASP A 30 3.92 -10.89 -4.81
N ASP A 31 2.81 -10.70 -4.11
CA ASP A 31 2.51 -9.56 -3.22
C ASP A 31 2.35 -8.19 -3.91
N VAL A 32 2.36 -8.15 -5.25
CA VAL A 32 2.13 -6.92 -6.02
C VAL A 32 0.71 -6.92 -6.59
N LEU A 33 -0.09 -5.94 -6.18
CA LEU A 33 -1.43 -5.66 -6.69
C LEU A 33 -1.34 -4.69 -7.87
N TYR A 34 -1.80 -5.14 -9.04
CA TYR A 34 -1.80 -4.38 -10.28
C TYR A 34 -3.16 -3.72 -10.56
N GLY A 35 -3.17 -2.70 -11.41
CA GLY A 35 -4.40 -2.07 -11.88
C GLY A 35 -5.08 -1.19 -10.82
N MET A 36 -4.29 -0.55 -9.95
CA MET A 36 -4.78 0.25 -8.82
C MET A 36 -5.40 1.58 -9.26
N THR A 37 -6.52 1.55 -9.98
CA THR A 37 -7.29 2.77 -10.32
C THR A 37 -7.67 3.54 -9.04
N PRO A 38 -7.99 4.85 -9.12
CA PRO A 38 -8.40 5.62 -7.92
C PRO A 38 -9.50 4.93 -7.10
N ARG A 39 -10.46 4.27 -7.76
CA ARG A 39 -11.55 3.54 -7.07
C ARG A 39 -11.08 2.24 -6.43
N VAL A 40 -10.20 1.48 -7.10
CA VAL A 40 -9.62 0.24 -6.52
C VAL A 40 -8.73 0.57 -5.33
N LEU A 41 -7.96 1.67 -5.41
CA LEU A 41 -7.15 2.15 -4.30
C LEU A 41 -7.98 2.62 -3.12
N ASP A 42 -9.08 3.34 -3.37
CA ASP A 42 -10.02 3.74 -2.33
C ASP A 42 -10.61 2.52 -1.63
N PHE A 43 -11.12 1.55 -2.40
CA PHE A 43 -11.60 0.26 -1.87
C PHE A 43 -10.54 -0.45 -1.03
N PHE A 44 -9.31 -0.60 -1.56
CA PHE A 44 -8.20 -1.23 -0.85
C PHE A 44 -7.90 -0.52 0.47
N THR A 45 -7.83 0.81 0.47
CA THR A 45 -7.51 1.62 1.65
C THR A 45 -8.61 1.50 2.71
N ARG A 46 -9.88 1.64 2.29
CA ARG A 46 -11.05 1.53 3.20
C ARG A 46 -11.20 0.14 3.78
N ALA A 47 -10.87 -0.92 3.04
CA ALA A 47 -10.93 -2.29 3.55
C ALA A 47 -9.99 -2.53 4.76
N HIS A 48 -8.96 -1.70 4.92
CA HIS A 48 -7.99 -1.72 6.02
C HIS A 48 -8.33 -0.75 7.16
N ALA A 49 -9.31 0.13 6.99
CA ALA A 49 -9.84 1.00 8.05
C ALA A 49 -11.13 0.38 8.64
N ARG A 50 -11.28 0.41 9.96
CA ARG A 50 -12.45 -0.05 10.74
C ARG A 50 -12.59 0.77 12.02
N LYS A 51 -13.71 0.60 12.74
CA LYS A 51 -13.94 1.25 14.05
C LYS A 51 -12.78 1.08 15.05
N SER A 52 -12.14 -0.08 15.04
CA SER A 52 -11.02 -0.45 15.92
C SER A 52 -9.63 -0.13 15.36
N PHE A 53 -9.51 0.16 14.05
CA PHE A 53 -8.22 0.36 13.37
C PHE A 53 -8.31 1.46 12.31
N HIS A 54 -7.38 2.41 12.31
CA HIS A 54 -7.30 3.44 11.28
C HIS A 54 -6.11 3.19 10.35
N VAL A 55 -6.16 3.76 9.16
CA VAL A 55 -5.05 3.72 8.20
C VAL A 55 -4.33 5.07 8.24
N VAL A 56 -3.01 5.06 8.44
CA VAL A 56 -2.17 6.24 8.24
C VAL A 56 -1.58 6.18 6.84
N ILE A 57 -1.77 7.24 6.08
CA ILE A 57 -1.32 7.37 4.69
C ILE A 57 -0.26 8.45 4.66
N GLN A 58 0.95 8.06 4.28
CA GLN A 58 2.09 8.95 4.10
C GLN A 58 2.49 8.95 2.63
N GLU A 59 2.58 10.12 2.04
CA GLU A 59 2.84 10.31 0.61
C GLU A 59 3.98 11.31 0.42
N ILE A 60 4.85 11.01 -0.54
CA ILE A 60 5.94 11.88 -0.97
C ILE A 60 6.03 11.81 -2.49
N ASP A 61 6.18 12.97 -3.13
CA ASP A 61 6.39 13.03 -4.56
C ASP A 61 7.86 12.77 -4.87
N VAL A 62 8.12 11.93 -5.87
CA VAL A 62 9.46 11.59 -6.35
C VAL A 62 9.50 11.76 -7.87
N THR A 63 10.70 11.78 -8.45
CA THR A 63 10.81 11.84 -9.91
C THR A 63 10.28 10.54 -10.55
N PRO A 64 9.84 10.57 -11.82
CA PRO A 64 9.40 9.36 -12.52
C PRO A 64 10.43 8.23 -12.51
N GLU A 65 11.72 8.55 -12.59
CA GLU A 65 12.81 7.57 -12.56
C GLU A 65 12.90 6.86 -11.21
N VAL A 66 12.74 7.59 -10.11
CA VAL A 66 12.74 7.03 -8.75
C VAL A 66 11.52 6.14 -8.53
N ALA A 67 10.35 6.57 -9.01
CA ALA A 67 9.13 5.77 -8.94
C ALA A 67 9.25 4.46 -9.75
N GLU A 68 9.88 4.51 -10.92
CA GLU A 68 10.11 3.34 -11.77
C GLU A 68 11.13 2.36 -11.14
N ILE A 69 12.16 2.87 -10.46
CA ILE A 69 13.08 2.02 -9.67
C ILE A 69 12.30 1.32 -8.55
N ALA A 70 11.47 2.03 -7.80
CA ALA A 70 10.64 1.45 -6.75
C ALA A 70 9.70 0.36 -7.30
N LEU A 71 9.07 0.62 -8.44
CA LEU A 71 8.18 -0.34 -9.11
C LEU A 71 8.93 -1.63 -9.46
N ASN A 72 10.11 -1.52 -10.07
CA ASN A 72 10.91 -2.68 -10.44
C ASN A 72 11.44 -3.45 -9.21
N LEU A 73 11.76 -2.76 -8.12
CA LEU A 73 12.11 -3.40 -6.85
C LEU A 73 10.95 -4.18 -6.25
N ALA A 74 9.73 -3.63 -6.27
CA ALA A 74 8.53 -4.33 -5.78
C ALA A 74 8.29 -5.61 -6.60
N ARG A 75 8.31 -5.51 -7.93
CA ARG A 75 8.05 -6.63 -8.86
C ARG A 75 9.08 -7.75 -8.77
N SER A 76 10.31 -7.43 -8.36
CA SER A 76 11.41 -8.39 -8.23
C SER A 76 11.61 -8.91 -6.80
N ASN A 77 10.84 -8.43 -5.83
CA ASN A 77 11.01 -8.84 -4.43
C ASN A 77 10.63 -10.31 -4.20
N GLY A 78 9.59 -10.79 -4.89
CA GLY A 78 8.98 -12.09 -4.66
C GLY A 78 8.11 -12.12 -3.40
N PRO A 79 7.42 -13.25 -3.15
CA PRO A 79 6.46 -13.38 -2.06
C PRO A 79 7.13 -13.36 -0.69
N VAL A 80 6.46 -12.73 0.28
CA VAL A 80 6.92 -12.48 1.63
C VAL A 80 6.00 -13.16 2.62
N ARG A 81 6.57 -13.72 3.69
CA ARG A 81 5.76 -14.24 4.81
C ARG A 81 5.09 -13.06 5.51
N SER A 82 3.78 -13.13 5.73
CA SER A 82 2.96 -12.00 6.23
C SER A 82 3.51 -11.25 7.45
N ALA A 83 4.15 -11.95 8.40
CA ALA A 83 4.80 -11.36 9.57
C ALA A 83 5.99 -10.42 9.26
N PHE A 84 6.48 -10.42 8.02
CA PHE A 84 7.64 -9.66 7.56
C PHE A 84 7.28 -8.46 6.67
N CYS A 85 6.01 -8.07 6.58
CA CYS A 85 5.57 -6.94 5.74
C CYS A 85 6.40 -5.67 5.93
N ALA A 86 6.56 -5.19 7.17
CA ALA A 86 7.35 -3.99 7.45
C ALA A 86 8.84 -4.15 7.09
N SER A 87 9.39 -5.36 7.22
CA SER A 87 10.78 -5.63 6.85
C SER A 87 10.96 -5.62 5.34
N ALA A 88 10.03 -6.23 4.59
CA ALA A 88 10.05 -6.18 3.14
C ALA A 88 9.90 -4.74 2.64
N THR A 89 8.92 -3.98 3.12
CA THR A 89 8.71 -2.58 2.73
C THR A 89 9.93 -1.72 3.08
N SER A 90 10.47 -1.83 4.29
CA SER A 90 11.63 -1.03 4.71
C SER A 90 12.90 -1.37 3.92
N ASN A 91 13.15 -2.65 3.63
CA ASN A 91 14.31 -3.06 2.82
C ASN A 91 14.17 -2.69 1.34
N LEU A 92 12.93 -2.63 0.82
CA LEU A 92 12.65 -2.09 -0.51
C LEU A 92 12.98 -0.59 -0.54
N LEU A 93 12.42 0.19 0.39
CA LEU A 93 12.63 1.65 0.44
C LEU A 93 14.12 2.01 0.52
N ARG A 94 14.92 1.28 1.30
CA ARG A 94 16.37 1.52 1.41
C ARG A 94 17.15 1.39 0.10
N LYS A 95 16.57 0.73 -0.91
CA LYS A 95 17.16 0.58 -2.26
C LYS A 95 16.66 1.64 -3.24
N VAL A 96 15.69 2.47 -2.83
CA VAL A 96 15.14 3.56 -3.63
C VAL A 96 15.98 4.82 -3.39
N PRO A 97 16.47 5.50 -4.45
CA PRO A 97 17.21 6.74 -4.30
C PRO A 97 16.45 7.79 -3.49
N GLY A 98 17.11 8.38 -2.49
CA GLY A 98 16.52 9.35 -1.57
C GLY A 98 15.88 8.77 -0.30
N PHE A 99 15.87 7.44 -0.15
CA PHE A 99 15.31 6.72 1.00
C PHE A 99 16.33 5.80 1.69
N GLU A 100 17.62 5.97 1.44
CA GLU A 100 18.70 5.12 1.95
C GLU A 100 18.79 5.13 3.49
N THR A 101 18.34 6.21 4.11
CA THR A 101 18.31 6.42 5.56
C THR A 101 17.18 5.68 6.26
N MET A 102 16.24 5.08 5.52
CA MET A 102 15.13 4.34 6.09
C MET A 102 15.63 3.17 6.96
N PRO A 103 15.05 2.94 8.15
CA PRO A 103 15.52 1.89 9.04
C PRO A 103 15.10 0.51 8.52
N SER A 104 15.96 -0.51 8.64
CA SER A 104 15.50 -1.90 8.54
C SER A 104 14.69 -2.25 9.79
N THR A 105 13.41 -2.59 9.63
CA THR A 105 12.54 -2.87 10.78
C THR A 105 11.43 -3.85 10.49
N MET A 106 11.09 -4.67 11.48
CA MET A 106 9.92 -5.55 11.48
C MET A 106 8.65 -4.86 12.02
N ARG A 107 8.74 -3.60 12.48
CA ARG A 107 7.63 -2.91 13.15
C ARG A 107 7.00 -1.84 12.24
N PRO A 108 5.73 -1.99 11.83
CA PRO A 108 5.02 -1.01 11.01
C PRO A 108 5.08 0.41 11.56
N ASN A 109 4.81 0.61 12.86
CA ASN A 109 4.84 1.95 13.44
C ASN A 109 6.22 2.60 13.40
N LYS A 110 7.30 1.82 13.59
CA LYS A 110 8.66 2.36 13.48
C LYS A 110 8.98 2.79 12.05
N LEU A 111 8.47 2.05 11.07
CA LEU A 111 8.62 2.41 9.66
C LEU A 111 7.85 3.69 9.34
N ARG A 112 6.59 3.79 9.77
CA ARG A 112 5.74 4.98 9.64
C ARG A 112 6.41 6.21 10.28
N ASP A 113 6.86 6.09 11.52
CA ASP A 113 7.46 7.20 12.25
C ASP A 113 8.71 7.71 11.53
N ALA A 114 9.56 6.82 11.03
CA ALA A 114 10.76 7.19 10.28
C ALA A 114 10.44 7.83 8.92
N PHE A 115 9.49 7.25 8.17
CA PHE A 115 9.09 7.78 6.87
C PHE A 115 8.48 9.18 7.02
N GLY A 116 7.64 9.39 8.05
CA GLY A 116 7.04 10.69 8.35
C GLY A 116 8.02 11.81 8.69
N GLN A 117 9.29 11.50 9.00
CA GLN A 117 10.34 12.51 9.22
C GLN A 117 11.05 12.94 7.93
N LEU A 118 10.78 12.29 6.78
CA LEU A 118 11.41 12.66 5.53
C LEU A 118 10.87 14.02 5.04
N PRO A 119 11.74 14.91 4.51
CA PRO A 119 11.31 16.18 3.94
C PRO A 119 10.29 15.98 2.82
N GLY A 120 9.18 16.72 2.87
CA GLY A 120 8.15 16.69 1.83
C GLY A 120 7.07 15.63 2.01
N VAL A 121 7.15 14.78 3.04
CA VAL A 121 6.07 13.83 3.36
C VAL A 121 4.82 14.57 3.81
N ARG A 122 3.68 14.15 3.26
CA ARG A 122 2.33 14.55 3.67
C ARG A 122 1.66 13.36 4.33
N GLU A 123 1.02 13.59 5.47
CA GLU A 123 0.34 12.54 6.24
C GLU A 123 -1.14 12.86 6.40
N ARG A 124 -1.98 11.83 6.28
CA ARG A 124 -3.38 11.86 6.69
C ARG A 124 -3.78 10.53 7.30
N ALA A 125 -4.76 10.56 8.20
CA ALA A 125 -5.38 9.35 8.73
C ALA A 125 -6.78 9.15 8.11
N LEU A 126 -7.08 7.91 7.74
CA LEU A 126 -8.41 7.48 7.33
C LEU A 126 -9.03 6.64 8.46
N TYR A 127 -10.19 7.08 8.92
CA TYR A 127 -11.03 6.39 9.89
C TYR A 127 -12.30 5.94 9.18
N GLU A 128 -12.63 4.65 9.29
CA GLU A 128 -13.95 4.15 8.91
C GLU A 128 -14.76 3.93 10.17
N TYR A 129 -16.00 4.42 10.15
CA TYR A 129 -16.93 4.33 11.29
C TYR A 129 -17.95 3.20 11.13
N ASP A 130 -17.91 2.49 10.01
CA ASP A 130 -18.77 1.35 9.75
C ASP A 130 -18.35 0.16 10.63
N ASP A 131 -19.35 -0.51 11.25
CA ASP A 131 -19.13 -1.68 12.10
C ASP A 131 -18.43 -2.82 11.33
N ASP A 132 -17.81 -3.75 12.08
CA ASP A 132 -16.73 -4.69 11.72
C ASP A 132 -16.83 -5.53 10.41
N ASP A 133 -17.86 -5.36 9.60
CA ASP A 133 -18.18 -6.22 8.48
C ASP A 133 -17.49 -5.79 7.17
N LYS A 134 -16.53 -6.61 6.71
CA LYS A 134 -15.93 -6.51 5.36
C LYS A 134 -17.01 -6.48 4.27
N THR A 135 -18.18 -7.07 4.53
CA THR A 135 -19.23 -7.19 3.53
C THR A 135 -19.92 -5.87 3.16
N VAL A 136 -19.82 -4.80 3.96
CA VAL A 136 -20.42 -3.50 3.57
C VAL A 136 -19.58 -2.83 2.48
N ALA A 137 -18.26 -2.78 2.64
CA ALA A 137 -17.35 -2.32 1.60
C ALA A 137 -17.40 -3.22 0.34
N LEU A 138 -17.58 -4.53 0.52
CA LEU A 138 -17.76 -5.49 -0.58
C LEU A 138 -19.13 -5.36 -1.28
N ARG A 139 -20.23 -5.11 -0.55
CA ARG A 139 -21.58 -4.95 -1.13
C ARG A 139 -21.79 -3.58 -1.78
N ALA A 140 -21.10 -2.55 -1.31
CA ALA A 140 -21.10 -1.24 -1.96
C ALA A 140 -20.24 -1.22 -3.24
N PHE A 141 -19.38 -2.22 -3.42
CA PHE A 141 -18.57 -2.38 -4.60
C PHE A 141 -19.35 -3.17 -5.68
N ASP A 142 -19.91 -2.45 -6.65
CA ASP A 142 -20.56 -3.05 -7.82
C ASP A 142 -19.60 -3.03 -9.03
N PRO A 143 -18.99 -4.17 -9.42
CA PRO A 143 -18.08 -4.23 -10.56
C PRO A 143 -18.77 -3.91 -11.90
N SER A 144 -20.09 -4.00 -12.00
CA SER A 144 -20.84 -3.79 -13.25
C SER A 144 -21.02 -2.31 -13.64
N GLN A 145 -20.77 -1.38 -12.72
CA GLN A 145 -20.74 0.07 -13.04
C GLN A 145 -19.45 0.53 -13.71
N PHE A 146 -18.52 -0.38 -14.02
CA PHE A 146 -17.20 -0.06 -14.59
C PHE A 146 -16.98 -0.54 -16.02
N THR A 147 -17.95 -1.23 -16.63
CA THR A 147 -18.08 -1.26 -18.08
C THR A 147 -18.95 -0.10 -18.50
N GLN A 148 -18.36 1.09 -18.70
CA GLN A 148 -18.68 2.04 -19.77
C GLN A 148 -17.87 3.34 -19.57
N ASN A 149 -17.26 3.76 -20.69
CA ASN A 149 -16.56 5.01 -21.02
C ASN A 149 -15.06 5.08 -20.72
#